data_AF-A0A3N5FXK2-F1
#
_entry.id   AF-A0A3N5FXK2-F1
#
_cell.length_a   1.000
_cell.length_b   1.000
_cell.length_c   1.000
_cell.angle_alpha   90.00
_cell.angle_beta   90.00
_cell.angle_gamma   90.00
#
_symmetry.space_group_name_H-M   'P 1'
#
loop_
_entity.id
_entity.type
_entity.pdbx_description
1 polymer ?
#
loop_
_entity_poly.entity_id
_entity_poly.type
_entity_poly.pdbx_seq_one_letter_code
_entity_poly.pdbx_strand_id
1 'polypeptide(L)'
;MANTRENPYVGPRAFTQKDKEKLAGRDQDITALYRLLIAERIVLLFSPSGAGKTSLVQAGLIPRMKDKGFDVLPVIRVGQGIPAGMEDIAGLNRYALSVVESLEKDENPSTDERIRVEKLASLRLKEYFSQRLQSGAPADDEEADFRGKSHK
;
A
#
# COMPACT_ATOMS: atom_id res chain seq x y z
N MET A 1 -26.30 -31.36 3.57
CA MET A 1 -24.94 -31.00 3.12
C MET A 1 -25.01 -29.61 2.50
N ALA A 2 -24.46 -28.59 3.16
CA ALA A 2 -24.43 -27.24 2.61
C ALA A 2 -23.48 -27.20 1.41
N ASN A 3 -23.89 -26.55 0.32
CA ASN A 3 -23.08 -26.39 -0.89
C ASN A 3 -21.97 -25.35 -0.61
N THR A 4 -20.80 -25.81 -0.18
CA THR A 4 -19.63 -24.98 0.21
C THR A 4 -18.87 -24.38 -0.99
N ARG A 5 -19.49 -24.28 -2.17
CA ARG A 5 -18.85 -23.61 -3.31
C ARG A 5 -18.93 -22.10 -3.09
N GLU A 6 -17.80 -21.47 -2.81
CA GLU A 6 -17.69 -20.01 -2.75
C GLU A 6 -18.22 -19.40 -4.05
N ASN A 7 -19.08 -18.39 -3.92
CA ASN A 7 -19.66 -17.71 -5.08
C ASN A 7 -18.55 -17.05 -5.91
N PRO A 8 -18.34 -17.44 -7.18
CA PRO A 8 -17.27 -16.89 -8.02
C PRO A 8 -17.52 -15.42 -8.37
N TYR A 9 -18.76 -14.94 -8.26
CA TYR A 9 -19.15 -13.57 -8.57
C TYR A 9 -19.12 -12.69 -7.32
N VAL A 10 -18.05 -11.92 -7.15
CA VAL A 10 -17.83 -11.04 -5.98
C VAL A 10 -18.64 -9.73 -6.01
N GLY A 11 -19.54 -9.58 -6.99
CA GLY A 11 -20.31 -8.36 -7.21
C GLY A 11 -19.43 -7.15 -7.56
N PRO A 12 -19.81 -5.92 -7.16
CA PRO A 12 -19.06 -4.70 -7.49
C PRO A 12 -17.76 -4.51 -6.68
N ARG A 13 -17.39 -5.49 -5.84
CA ARG A 13 -16.17 -5.45 -5.05
C ARG A 13 -14.95 -5.58 -5.96
N ALA A 14 -13.94 -4.76 -5.73
CA ALA A 14 -12.66 -4.92 -6.41
C ALA A 14 -12.01 -6.26 -6.06
N PHE A 15 -11.33 -6.87 -7.03
CA PHE A 15 -10.46 -8.02 -6.78
C PHE A 15 -9.23 -7.59 -5.99
N THR A 16 -8.84 -8.42 -5.03
CA THR A 16 -7.69 -8.20 -4.17
C THR A 16 -6.54 -9.12 -4.56
N GLN A 17 -5.39 -9.04 -3.87
CA GLN A 17 -4.27 -9.97 -4.10
C GLN A 17 -4.69 -11.44 -4.00
N LYS A 18 -5.66 -11.77 -3.12
CA LYS A 18 -6.23 -13.11 -2.96
C LYS A 18 -7.04 -13.59 -4.17
N ASP A 19 -7.48 -12.66 -5.00
CA ASP A 19 -8.29 -12.92 -6.19
C ASP A 19 -7.46 -12.85 -7.49
N LYS A 20 -6.12 -12.85 -7.42
CA LYS A 20 -5.21 -12.74 -8.58
C LYS A 20 -5.60 -13.69 -9.72
N GLU A 21 -5.93 -14.93 -9.38
CA GLU A 21 -6.32 -15.98 -10.33
C GLU A 21 -7.66 -15.70 -11.04
N LYS A 22 -8.51 -14.83 -10.48
CA LYS A 22 -9.81 -14.46 -11.06
C LYS A 22 -9.70 -13.28 -12.05
N LEU A 23 -8.56 -12.59 -12.10
CA LEU A 23 -8.33 -11.44 -13.00
C LEU A 23 -7.85 -11.90 -14.38
N ALA A 24 -8.75 -12.48 -15.19
CA ALA A 24 -8.42 -12.98 -16.52
C ALA A 24 -8.26 -11.86 -17.58
N GLY A 25 -7.39 -12.08 -18.56
CA GLY A 25 -7.27 -11.24 -19.77
C GLY A 25 -6.61 -9.87 -19.57
N ARG A 26 -5.97 -9.62 -18.42
CA ARG A 26 -5.38 -8.31 -18.07
C ARG A 26 -3.85 -8.31 -18.03
N ASP A 27 -3.19 -9.38 -18.47
CA ASP A 27 -1.74 -9.51 -18.38
C ASP A 27 -0.98 -8.44 -19.18
N GLN A 28 -1.51 -8.05 -20.33
CA GLN A 28 -0.94 -6.97 -21.16
C GLN A 28 -1.07 -5.61 -20.45
N ASP A 29 -2.25 -5.31 -19.91
CA ASP A 29 -2.52 -4.07 -19.16
C ASP A 29 -1.60 -3.98 -17.92
N ILE A 30 -1.47 -5.07 -17.15
CA ILE A 30 -0.60 -5.14 -15.98
C ILE A 30 0.86 -4.93 -16.40
N THR A 31 1.29 -5.55 -17.51
CA THR A 31 2.66 -5.43 -18.00
C THR A 31 2.97 -4.01 -18.46
N ALA A 32 2.05 -3.37 -19.18
CA ALA A 32 2.19 -1.99 -19.63
C ALA A 32 2.26 -1.03 -18.44
N LEU A 33 1.34 -1.19 -17.47
CA LEU A 33 1.29 -0.36 -16.27
C LEU A 33 2.53 -0.54 -15.40
N TYR A 34 3.02 -1.78 -15.24
CA TYR A 34 4.27 -2.06 -14.54
C TYR A 34 5.45 -1.36 -15.20
N ARG A 35 5.64 -1.52 -16.52
CA ARG A 35 6.74 -0.86 -17.25
C ARG A 35 6.68 0.66 -17.13
N LEU A 36 5.49 1.23 -17.22
CA LEU A 36 5.29 2.67 -17.08
C LEU A 36 5.68 3.15 -15.67
N LEU A 37 5.31 2.40 -14.63
CA LEU A 37 5.66 2.75 -13.25
C LEU A 37 7.16 2.58 -12.93
N ILE A 38 7.85 1.69 -13.63
CA ILE A 38 9.32 1.60 -13.54
C ILE A 38 9.99 2.80 -14.21
N ALA A 39 9.44 3.27 -15.33
CA ALA A 39 9.98 4.41 -16.06
C ALA A 39 9.64 5.76 -15.41
N GLU A 40 8.47 5.87 -14.78
CA GLU A 40 7.89 7.13 -14.32
C GLU A 40 7.64 7.14 -12.81
N ARG A 41 7.90 8.29 -12.16
CA ARG A 41 7.68 8.44 -10.71
C ARG A 41 6.20 8.47 -10.33
N ILE A 42 5.35 8.94 -11.25
CA ILE A 42 3.91 9.12 -11.02
C ILE A 42 3.15 8.67 -12.26
N VAL A 43 2.18 7.78 -12.07
CA VAL A 43 1.32 7.28 -13.13
C VAL A 43 -0.15 7.54 -12.78
N LEU A 44 -0.87 8.20 -13.70
CA LEU A 44 -2.30 8.44 -13.58
C LEU A 44 -3.08 7.37 -14.37
N LEU A 45 -3.84 6.54 -13.66
CA LEU A 45 -4.74 5.55 -14.26
C LEU A 45 -6.20 6.06 -14.26
N PHE A 46 -6.77 6.29 -15.44
CA PHE A 46 -8.14 6.76 -15.61
C PHE A 46 -8.97 5.80 -16.48
N SER A 47 -10.26 5.67 -16.18
CA SER A 47 -11.25 4.92 -16.96
C SER A 47 -12.65 5.13 -16.36
N PRO A 48 -13.75 4.72 -17.03
CA PRO A 48 -15.09 4.73 -16.45
C PRO A 48 -15.19 3.98 -15.12
N SER A 49 -16.19 4.32 -14.30
CA SER A 49 -16.49 3.57 -13.08
C SER A 49 -16.80 2.11 -13.42
N GLY A 50 -16.37 1.18 -12.57
CA GLY A 50 -16.59 -0.26 -12.78
C GLY A 50 -15.68 -0.94 -13.81
N ALA A 51 -14.84 -0.21 -14.55
CA ALA A 51 -13.90 -0.81 -15.52
C ALA A 51 -12.75 -1.65 -14.90
N GLY A 52 -12.73 -1.80 -13.57
CA GLY A 52 -11.78 -2.67 -12.88
C GLY A 52 -10.43 -2.05 -12.53
N LYS A 53 -10.26 -0.72 -12.49
CA LYS A 53 -8.99 -0.06 -12.11
C LYS A 53 -8.44 -0.55 -10.78
N THR A 54 -9.28 -0.53 -9.75
CA THR A 54 -8.88 -0.98 -8.42
C THR A 54 -8.49 -2.45 -8.43
N SER A 55 -9.22 -3.29 -9.16
CA SER A 55 -8.88 -4.71 -9.37
C SER A 55 -7.54 -4.87 -10.10
N LEU A 56 -7.30 -4.11 -11.16
CA LEU A 56 -6.06 -4.14 -11.93
C LEU A 56 -4.84 -3.81 -11.05
N VAL A 57 -4.98 -2.79 -10.21
CA VAL A 57 -3.92 -2.41 -9.26
C VAL A 57 -3.77 -3.45 -8.15
N GLN A 58 -4.85 -3.80 -7.46
CA GLN A 58 -4.78 -4.63 -6.24
C GLN A 58 -4.55 -6.11 -6.50
N ALA A 59 -5.15 -6.69 -7.54
CA ALA A 59 -5.02 -8.11 -7.88
C ALA A 59 -3.93 -8.37 -8.93
N GLY A 60 -3.54 -7.36 -9.72
CA GLY A 60 -2.55 -7.49 -10.78
C GLY A 60 -1.21 -6.84 -10.48
N LEU A 61 -1.20 -5.50 -10.44
CA LEU A 61 0.03 -4.71 -10.33
C LEU A 61 0.76 -4.92 -8.99
N ILE A 62 0.06 -4.81 -7.86
CA ILE A 62 0.69 -4.92 -6.53
C ILE A 62 1.36 -6.28 -6.34
N PRO A 63 0.70 -7.43 -6.60
CA PRO A 63 1.37 -8.73 -6.56
C PRO A 63 2.62 -8.77 -7.43
N ARG A 64 2.53 -8.28 -8.68
CA ARG A 64 3.67 -8.27 -9.60
C ARG A 64 4.84 -7.43 -9.09
N MET A 65 4.58 -6.29 -8.45
CA MET A 65 5.63 -5.46 -7.86
C MET A 65 6.29 -6.16 -6.67
N LYS A 66 5.50 -6.78 -5.78
CA LYS A 66 6.04 -7.59 -4.68
C LYS A 66 6.87 -8.76 -5.18
N ASP A 67 6.39 -9.48 -6.20
CA ASP A 67 7.12 -10.59 -6.86
C ASP A 67 8.46 -10.12 -7.48
N LYS A 68 8.62 -8.81 -7.74
CA LYS A 68 9.83 -8.18 -8.25
C LYS A 68 10.71 -7.55 -7.15
N GLY A 69 10.38 -7.78 -5.88
CA GLY A 69 11.17 -7.31 -4.74
C GLY A 69 10.95 -5.85 -4.35
N PHE A 70 9.87 -5.22 -4.84
CA PHE A 70 9.52 -3.87 -4.39
C PHE A 70 8.85 -3.91 -3.02
N ASP A 71 9.24 -2.99 -2.15
CA ASP A 71 8.43 -2.64 -0.98
C ASP A 71 7.23 -1.81 -1.43
N VAL A 72 6.03 -2.40 -1.34
CA VAL A 72 4.79 -1.80 -1.82
C VAL A 72 3.93 -1.40 -0.62
N LEU A 73 3.86 -0.09 -0.38
CA LEU A 73 2.99 0.52 0.62
C LEU A 73 1.51 0.17 0.38
N PRO A 74 0.68 0.16 1.44
CA PRO A 74 -0.74 -0.13 1.31
C PRO A 74 -1.47 0.92 0.46
N VAL A 75 -2.66 0.54 -0.02
CA VAL A 75 -3.48 1.44 -0.85
C VAL A 75 -4.04 2.57 0.01
N ILE A 76 -3.57 3.78 -0.26
CA ILE A 76 -4.00 4.98 0.46
C ILE A 76 -5.28 5.56 -0.15
N ARG A 77 -6.23 5.95 0.72
CA ARG A 77 -7.41 6.72 0.33
C ARG A 77 -7.30 8.14 0.88
N VAL A 78 -6.98 9.10 0.03
CA VAL A 78 -6.77 10.51 0.41
C VAL A 78 -8.06 11.29 0.68
N GLY A 79 -9.22 10.72 0.38
CA GLY A 79 -10.53 11.40 0.47
C GLY A 79 -11.24 11.27 1.82
N GLN A 80 -10.56 10.87 2.90
CA GLN A 80 -11.21 10.76 4.21
C GLN A 80 -11.66 12.15 4.71
N GLY A 81 -12.68 12.15 5.57
CA GLY A 81 -13.10 13.35 6.30
C GLY A 81 -12.10 13.72 7.39
N ILE A 82 -12.22 14.93 7.93
CA ILE A 82 -11.51 15.30 9.16
C ILE A 82 -12.19 14.53 10.31
N PRO A 83 -11.44 13.78 11.15
CA PRO A 83 -12.03 13.12 12.31
C PRO A 83 -12.59 14.15 13.30
N ALA A 84 -13.66 13.80 13.99
CA ALA A 84 -14.36 14.71 14.89
C ALA A 84 -13.45 15.18 16.03
N GLY A 85 -13.44 16.50 16.30
CA GLY A 85 -12.65 17.13 17.35
C GLY A 85 -11.30 17.68 16.89
N MET A 86 -11.03 17.69 15.59
CA MET A 86 -9.80 18.23 15.00
C MET A 86 -10.05 19.34 13.97
N GLU A 87 -11.28 19.85 13.90
CA GLU A 87 -11.68 20.90 12.98
C GLU A 87 -10.90 22.21 13.21
N ASP A 88 -10.47 22.45 14.45
CA ASP A 88 -9.81 23.68 14.88
C ASP A 88 -8.26 23.61 14.84
N ILE A 89 -7.68 22.49 14.38
CA ILE A 89 -6.21 22.36 14.30
C ILE A 89 -5.67 23.28 13.20
N ALA A 90 -5.03 24.37 13.60
CA ALA A 90 -4.40 25.31 12.69
C ALA A 90 -3.32 24.64 11.82
N GLY A 91 -3.44 24.78 10.51
CA GLY A 91 -2.49 24.20 9.54
C GLY A 91 -2.72 22.72 9.21
N LEU A 92 -3.83 22.14 9.65
CA LEU A 92 -4.18 20.75 9.32
C LEU A 92 -4.35 20.56 7.82
N ASN A 93 -3.56 19.65 7.24
CA ASN A 93 -3.77 19.17 5.88
C ASN A 93 -4.53 17.84 5.91
N ARG A 94 -5.85 17.89 5.64
CA ARG A 94 -6.75 16.73 5.62
C ARG A 94 -6.23 15.58 4.73
N TYR A 95 -5.55 15.90 3.62
CA TYR A 95 -5.04 14.89 2.69
C TYR A 95 -3.79 14.21 3.24
N ALA A 96 -2.87 14.99 3.82
CA ALA A 96 -1.69 14.44 4.49
C ALA A 96 -2.09 13.55 5.67
N LEU A 97 -3.05 13.99 6.49
CA LEU A 97 -3.61 13.18 7.57
C LEU A 97 -4.21 11.87 7.03
N SER A 98 -5.03 11.94 5.98
CA SER A 98 -5.62 10.74 5.35
C SER A 98 -4.57 9.75 4.85
N VAL A 99 -3.43 10.23 4.34
CA VAL A 99 -2.31 9.40 3.92
C VAL A 99 -1.71 8.67 5.11
N VAL A 100 -1.33 9.43 6.14
CA VAL A 100 -0.66 8.87 7.33
C VAL A 100 -1.58 7.89 8.05
N GLU A 101 -2.84 8.24 8.28
CA GLU A 101 -3.82 7.30 8.86
C GLU A 101 -3.98 6.03 8.04
N SER A 102 -4.01 6.12 6.70
CA SER A 102 -4.11 4.93 5.84
C SER A 102 -2.90 4.02 5.96
N LEU A 103 -1.70 4.57 6.18
CA LEU A 103 -0.46 3.81 6.36
C LEU A 103 -0.37 3.14 7.74
N GLU A 104 -0.98 3.77 8.75
CA GLU A 104 -0.95 3.35 10.15
C GLU A 104 -2.02 2.31 10.54
N LYS A 105 -3.12 2.23 9.76
CA LYS A 105 -4.24 1.30 10.00
C LYS A 105 -3.86 -0.17 9.91
N ASP A 106 -2.80 -0.51 9.18
CA ASP A 106 -2.35 -1.91 9.03
C ASP A 106 -1.29 -2.31 10.08
N GLU A 107 -0.71 -1.38 10.84
CA GLU A 107 0.51 -1.65 11.62
C GLU A 107 0.37 -1.61 13.14
N ASN A 108 -0.62 -0.93 13.73
CA ASN A 108 -0.67 -0.84 15.20
C ASN A 108 -2.06 -0.50 15.77
N PRO A 109 -2.77 -1.42 16.44
CA PRO A 109 -4.09 -1.16 17.02
C PRO A 109 -4.07 -0.69 18.49
N SER A 110 -2.91 -0.43 19.10
CA SER A 110 -2.77 -0.48 20.57
C SER A 110 -2.58 0.84 21.33
N THR A 111 -2.70 2.02 20.70
CA THR A 111 -2.58 3.32 21.38
C THR A 111 -3.92 4.07 21.35
N ASP A 112 -4.21 4.85 22.40
CA ASP A 112 -5.36 5.76 22.46
C ASP A 112 -5.48 6.55 21.15
N GLU A 113 -6.55 6.28 20.40
CA GLU A 113 -6.72 6.67 19.00
C GLU A 113 -6.67 8.19 18.85
N ARG A 114 -7.15 8.94 19.85
CA ARG A 114 -7.13 10.40 19.86
C ARG A 114 -5.71 10.98 19.92
N ILE A 115 -4.91 10.53 20.90
CA ILE A 115 -3.52 10.99 21.08
C ILE A 115 -2.67 10.64 19.86
N ARG A 116 -2.89 9.45 19.28
CA ARG A 116 -2.20 9.03 18.06
C ARG A 116 -2.54 9.95 16.89
N VAL A 117 -3.81 10.21 16.64
CA VAL A 117 -4.24 11.00 15.48
C VAL A 117 -3.81 12.47 15.61
N GLU A 118 -3.88 13.06 16.80
CA GLU A 118 -3.33 14.41 17.05
C GLU A 118 -1.83 14.50 16.74
N LYS A 119 -1.06 13.50 17.19
CA LYS A 119 0.37 13.40 16.86
C LYS A 119 0.59 13.31 15.35
N LEU A 120 -0.17 12.47 14.64
CA LEU A 120 -0.06 12.31 13.18
C LEU A 120 -0.48 13.59 12.44
N ALA A 121 -1.50 14.30 12.92
CA ALA A 121 -1.99 15.56 12.35
C ALA A 121 -0.93 16.68 12.39
N SER A 122 -0.04 16.64 13.38
CA SER A 122 1.06 17.60 13.51
C SER A 122 2.28 17.29 12.62
N LEU A 123 2.38 16.08 12.07
CA LEU A 123 3.53 15.64 11.28
C LEU A 123 3.43 16.06 9.82
N ARG A 124 4.54 16.50 9.25
CA ARG A 124 4.68 16.60 7.79
C ARG A 124 4.95 15.21 7.21
N LEU A 125 4.48 14.96 5.98
CA LEU A 125 4.75 13.68 5.28
C LEU A 125 6.25 13.35 5.23
N LYS A 126 7.12 14.35 5.01
CA LYS A 126 8.57 14.17 5.04
C LYS A 126 9.06 13.60 6.37
N GLU A 127 8.57 14.15 7.48
CA GLU A 127 8.97 13.74 8.84
C GLU A 127 8.48 12.32 9.12
N TYR A 128 7.21 12.04 8.78
CA TYR A 128 6.64 10.72 8.91
C TYR A 128 7.43 9.66 8.14
N PHE A 129 7.69 9.88 6.84
CA PHE A 129 8.45 8.91 6.04
C PHE A 129 9.90 8.76 6.51
N SER A 130 10.54 9.84 6.98
CA SER A 130 11.89 9.76 7.55
C SER A 130 11.92 8.87 8.78
N GLN A 131 10.93 9.00 9.68
CA GLN A 131 10.80 8.16 10.87
C GLN A 131 10.50 6.69 10.49
N ARG A 132 9.57 6.47 9.56
CA ARG A 132 9.18 5.12 9.12
C ARG A 132 10.32 4.37 8.44
N LEU A 133 11.07 5.02 7.56
CA LEU A 133 12.23 4.43 6.88
C LEU A 133 13.35 4.07 7.86
N GLN A 134 13.54 4.87 8.92
CA GLN A 134 14.52 4.58 9.98
C GLN A 134 14.09 3.38 10.85
N SER A 135 12.79 3.24 11.13
CA SER A 135 12.25 2.12 11.90
C SER A 135 12.15 0.81 11.10
N GLY A 136 12.13 0.89 9.77
CA GLY A 136 12.01 -0.26 8.85
C GLY A 136 13.32 -0.71 8.20
N ALA A 137 14.45 -0.08 8.53
CA ALA A 137 15.76 -0.56 8.09
C ALA A 137 16.00 -1.95 8.71
N PRO A 138 16.29 -3.00 7.90
CA PRO A 138 16.81 -4.24 8.46
C PRO A 138 18.07 -3.90 9.25
N ALA A 139 18.19 -4.44 10.46
CA ALA A 139 19.46 -4.43 11.18
C ALA A 139 20.53 -4.97 10.22
N ASP A 140 21.60 -4.21 10.06
CA ASP A 140 22.81 -4.62 9.36
C ASP A 140 23.40 -5.84 10.09
N ASP A 141 22.88 -7.03 9.80
CA ASP A 141 23.47 -8.30 10.22
C ASP A 141 23.83 -9.11 8.96
N GLU A 142 25.14 -9.35 8.87
CA GLU A 142 25.88 -10.19 7.91
C GLU A 142 26.45 -9.52 6.65
N GLU A 143 27.28 -8.49 6.86
CA GLU A 143 28.54 -8.40 6.12
C GLU A 143 29.60 -9.27 6.84
N ALA A 144 30.22 -10.19 6.07
CA ALA A 144 31.46 -10.91 6.34
C ALA A 144 31.42 -12.28 7.08
N ASP A 145 31.09 -13.35 6.34
CA ASP A 145 31.85 -14.61 6.42
C ASP A 145 32.06 -15.30 5.05
N PHE A 146 32.63 -14.57 4.09
CA PHE A 146 33.21 -15.14 2.87
C PHE A 146 34.73 -14.91 2.79
N ARG A 147 35.42 -14.98 3.94
CA ARG A 147 36.88 -15.14 3.98
C ARG A 147 37.24 -16.47 4.63
N GLY A 148 37.38 -17.48 3.78
CA GLY A 148 38.29 -18.60 4.05
C GLY A 148 37.70 -19.98 3.88
N LYS A 149 37.75 -20.50 2.64
CA LYS A 149 38.23 -21.85 2.32
C LYS A 149 38.33 -22.03 0.82
N SER A 150 39.40 -21.49 0.27
CA SER A 150 40.06 -22.08 -0.89
C SER A 150 41.53 -22.22 -0.50
N HIS A 151 41.98 -23.46 -0.32
CA HIS A 151 43.27 -23.95 -0.84
C HIS A 151 43.41 -25.45 -0.55
N LYS A 152 43.49 -26.20 -1.67
CA LYS A 152 44.13 -27.50 -1.88
C LYS A 152 43.64 -28.74 -1.12
#